data_AF-A0A2W4VC05-F1
#
_entry.id   AF-A0A2W4VC05-F1
#
_cell.length_a   1.000
_cell.length_b   1.000
_cell.length_c   1.000
_cell.angle_alpha   90.00
_cell.angle_beta   90.00
_cell.angle_gamma   90.00
#
_symmetry.space_group_name_H-M   'P 1'
#
loop_
_entity.id
_entity.type
_entity.pdbx_description
1 polymer ?
#
loop_
_entity_poly.entity_id
_entity_poly.type
_entity_poly.pdbx_seq_one_letter_code
_entity_poly.pdbx_strand_id
1 'polypeptide(L)'
;PLDSTSRIMDPLVIGEEHYRVARSVQEVLQQYKSLKDIIAILGMDELSEEDKLVVSRARKISRFLSQPFFVAEQFTNSPGKFVELADTIRSFKGIVAGEYDHLPEAAFYMVGTIEEAVEKAQKLAEAA
;
A
#
# COMPACT_ATOMS: atom_id res chain seq x y z
N PRO A 1 -9.71 2.93 -4.32
CA PRO A 1 -9.62 4.09 -3.42
C PRO A 1 -9.75 5.46 -4.11
N LEU A 2 -9.40 5.58 -5.40
CA LEU A 2 -9.47 6.86 -6.13
C LEU A 2 -10.89 7.42 -6.30
N ASP A 3 -11.91 6.55 -6.33
CA ASP A 3 -13.31 6.97 -6.45
C ASP A 3 -13.96 7.30 -5.09
N SER A 4 -13.29 6.96 -3.98
CA SER A 4 -13.78 7.22 -2.63
C SER A 4 -13.35 8.61 -2.16
N THR A 5 -14.30 9.43 -1.70
CA THR A 5 -14.03 10.79 -1.21
C THR A 5 -14.66 11.01 0.17
N SER A 6 -14.10 11.95 0.93
CA SER A 6 -14.60 12.32 2.26
C SER A 6 -14.50 13.83 2.46
N ARG A 7 -15.52 14.43 3.07
CA ARG A 7 -15.54 15.88 3.39
C ARG A 7 -14.53 16.25 4.49
N ILE A 8 -14.18 15.31 5.36
CA ILE A 8 -13.22 15.53 6.45
C ILE A 8 -11.76 15.36 6.01
N MET A 9 -11.51 15.10 4.72
CA MET A 9 -10.16 15.06 4.14
C MET A 9 -9.64 16.50 3.97
N ASP A 10 -9.44 17.18 5.09
CA ASP A 10 -9.00 18.57 5.20
C ASP A 10 -7.90 18.66 6.28
N PRO A 11 -6.72 19.24 5.99
CA PRO A 11 -5.62 19.32 6.93
C PRO A 11 -5.97 20.05 8.24
N LEU A 12 -6.97 20.94 8.23
CA LEU A 12 -7.45 21.62 9.43
C LEU A 12 -8.26 20.72 10.36
N VAL A 13 -8.77 19.59 9.85
CA VAL A 13 -9.60 18.63 10.61
C VAL A 13 -8.78 17.42 11.05
N ILE A 14 -8.02 16.82 10.13
CA ILE A 14 -7.29 15.57 10.37
C ILE A 14 -5.79 15.75 10.64
N GLY A 15 -5.31 17.00 10.58
CA GLY A 15 -3.89 17.33 10.70
C GLY A 15 -3.14 17.20 9.38
N GLU A 16 -2.04 17.95 9.28
CA GLU A 16 -1.25 18.07 8.06
C GLU A 16 -0.59 16.75 7.65
N GLU A 17 -0.09 15.96 8.61
CA GLU A 17 0.60 14.71 8.30
C GLU A 17 -0.33 13.68 7.68
N HIS A 18 -1.49 13.44 8.29
CA HIS A 18 -2.49 12.51 7.76
C HIS A 18 -2.93 12.94 6.36
N TYR A 19 -3.24 14.23 6.19
CA TYR A 19 -3.66 14.76 4.89
C TYR A 19 -2.60 14.55 3.81
N ARG A 20 -1.33 14.90 4.08
CA ARG A 20 -0.23 14.73 3.12
C ARG A 20 -0.01 13.27 2.75
N VAL A 21 0.04 12.37 3.73
CA VAL A 21 0.23 10.94 3.46
C VAL A 21 -0.91 10.39 2.60
N ALA A 22 -2.16 10.74 2.91
CA ALA A 22 -3.31 10.31 2.12
C ALA A 22 -3.24 10.86 0.67
N ARG A 23 -2.84 12.11 0.48
CA ARG A 23 -2.66 12.72 -0.86
C ARG A 23 -1.54 12.05 -1.65
N SER A 24 -0.39 11.81 -1.05
CA SER A 24 0.71 11.14 -1.75
C SER A 24 0.37 9.69 -2.12
N VAL A 25 -0.39 8.97 -1.28
CA VAL A 25 -0.93 7.65 -1.63
C VAL A 25 -1.86 7.74 -2.86
N GLN A 26 -2.75 8.74 -2.90
CA GLN A 26 -3.63 8.97 -4.06
C GLN A 26 -2.83 9.29 -5.32
N GLU A 27 -1.81 10.14 -5.23
CA GLU A 27 -0.94 10.53 -6.34
C GLU A 27 -0.23 9.32 -6.95
N VAL A 28 0.41 8.47 -6.13
CA VAL A 28 1.08 7.25 -6.58
C VAL A 28 0.11 6.29 -7.28
N LEU A 29 -1.09 6.10 -6.70
CA LEU A 29 -2.12 5.24 -7.31
C LEU A 29 -2.69 5.83 -8.60
N GLN A 30 -2.76 7.16 -8.72
CA GLN A 30 -3.22 7.84 -9.92
C GLN A 30 -2.18 7.75 -11.04
N GLN A 31 -0.90 7.91 -10.74
CA GLN A 31 0.20 7.68 -11.70
C GLN A 31 0.19 6.23 -12.19
N TYR A 32 0.08 5.26 -11.27
CA TYR A 32 -0.04 3.86 -11.64
C TYR A 32 -1.23 3.57 -12.56
N LYS A 33 -2.39 4.20 -12.31
CA LYS A 33 -3.56 4.06 -13.19
C LYS A 33 -3.25 4.52 -14.62
N SER A 34 -2.53 5.63 -14.79
CA SER A 34 -2.12 6.13 -16.12
C SER A 34 -1.09 5.21 -16.79
N LEU A 35 -0.19 4.60 -16.04
CA LEU A 35 0.81 3.65 -16.54
C LEU A 35 0.21 2.28 -16.89
N LYS A 36 -0.94 1.91 -16.30
CA LYS A 36 -1.55 0.60 -16.47
C LYS A 36 -1.94 0.29 -17.92
N ASP A 37 -2.45 1.28 -18.65
CA ASP A 37 -2.82 1.11 -20.06
C ASP A 37 -1.58 0.94 -20.94
N ILE A 38 -0.51 1.67 -20.64
CA ILE A 38 0.79 1.53 -21.30
C ILE A 38 1.35 0.12 -21.08
N ILE A 39 1.35 -0.36 -19.82
CA ILE A 39 1.81 -1.71 -19.46
C ILE A 39 1.00 -2.78 -20.20
N ALA A 40 -0.31 -2.59 -20.35
CA ALA A 40 -1.17 -3.56 -21.02
C ALA A 40 -0.89 -3.66 -22.54
N ILE A 41 -0.37 -2.60 -23.15
CA ILE A 41 -0.08 -2.54 -24.59
C ILE A 41 1.38 -2.90 -24.88
N LEU A 42 2.31 -2.29 -24.17
CA LEU A 42 3.76 -2.36 -24.45
C LEU A 42 4.51 -3.35 -23.56
N GLY A 43 3.98 -3.68 -22.38
CA GLY A 43 4.67 -4.46 -21.36
C GLY A 43 5.42 -3.60 -20.33
N MET A 44 5.92 -4.25 -19.28
CA MET A 44 6.55 -3.58 -18.15
C MET A 44 7.99 -3.15 -18.42
N ASP A 45 8.66 -3.80 -19.38
CA ASP A 45 10.06 -3.57 -19.72
C ASP A 45 10.29 -2.23 -20.43
N GLU A 46 9.26 -1.71 -21.09
CA GLU A 46 9.26 -0.45 -21.85
C GLU A 46 9.10 0.81 -20.98
N LEU A 47 8.88 0.63 -19.67
CA LEU A 47 8.78 1.73 -18.71
C LEU A 47 10.18 2.25 -18.32
N SER A 48 10.26 3.54 -17.99
CA SER A 48 11.44 4.09 -17.34
C SER A 48 11.66 3.44 -15.97
N GLU A 49 12.90 3.47 -15.45
CA GLU A 49 13.18 2.92 -14.11
C GLU A 49 12.41 3.66 -13.00
N GLU A 50 12.14 4.95 -13.19
CA GLU A 50 11.30 5.74 -12.28
C GLU A 50 9.84 5.27 -12.31
N ASP A 51 9.29 5.04 -13.51
CA ASP A 51 7.92 4.53 -13.65
C ASP A 51 7.79 3.10 -13.10
N LYS A 52 8.79 2.25 -13.30
CA LYS A 52 8.84 0.91 -12.69
C LYS A 52 8.80 0.99 -11.16
N LEU A 53 9.51 1.96 -10.57
CA LEU A 53 9.48 2.21 -9.13
C LEU A 53 8.09 2.65 -8.67
N VAL A 54 7.44 3.59 -9.38
CA VAL A 54 6.07 4.03 -9.11
C VAL A 54 5.09 2.86 -9.15
N VAL A 55 5.20 2.00 -10.17
CA VAL A 55 4.34 0.82 -10.30
C VAL A 55 4.58 -0.15 -9.15
N SER A 56 5.84 -0.42 -8.78
CA SER A 56 6.18 -1.29 -7.66
C SER A 56 5.57 -0.79 -6.34
N ARG A 57 5.75 0.50 -6.02
CA ARG A 57 5.16 1.12 -4.83
C ARG A 57 3.64 1.11 -4.88
N ALA A 58 3.02 1.42 -6.02
CA ALA A 58 1.57 1.40 -6.18
C ALA A 58 0.97 0.00 -5.97
N ARG A 59 1.65 -1.05 -6.45
CA ARG A 59 1.22 -2.44 -6.20
C ARG A 59 1.32 -2.79 -4.72
N LYS A 60 2.40 -2.40 -4.04
CA LYS A 60 2.54 -2.57 -2.58
C LYS A 60 1.45 -1.85 -1.80
N ILE A 61 1.19 -0.57 -2.11
CA ILE A 61 0.10 0.21 -1.52
C ILE A 61 -1.25 -0.48 -1.73
N SER A 62 -1.54 -0.91 -2.96
CA SER A 62 -2.80 -1.59 -3.30
C SER A 62 -3.00 -2.88 -2.50
N ARG A 63 -1.92 -3.65 -2.30
CA ARG A 63 -1.94 -4.84 -1.43
C ARG A 63 -2.10 -4.47 0.05
N PHE A 64 -1.40 -3.44 0.51
CA PHE A 64 -1.42 -3.01 1.91
C PHE A 64 -2.75 -2.38 2.35
N LEU A 65 -3.58 -1.93 1.40
CA LEU A 65 -4.97 -1.55 1.66
C LEU A 65 -5.86 -2.76 2.00
N SER A 66 -5.38 -4.00 1.84
CA SER A 66 -6.08 -5.20 2.31
C SER A 66 -5.78 -5.47 3.78
N GLN A 67 -6.81 -5.90 4.52
CA GLN A 67 -6.71 -6.19 5.94
C GLN A 67 -7.57 -7.41 6.28
N PRO A 68 -7.09 -8.34 7.12
CA PRO A 68 -7.91 -9.43 7.64
C PRO A 68 -8.95 -8.89 8.62
N PHE A 69 -10.22 -9.19 8.38
CA PHE A 69 -11.34 -8.77 9.24
C PHE A 69 -11.74 -9.85 10.23
N PHE A 70 -12.03 -9.47 11.48
CA PHE A 70 -12.51 -10.38 12.53
C PHE A 70 -13.76 -11.18 12.10
N VAL A 71 -14.68 -10.55 11.38
CA VAL A 71 -15.90 -11.21 10.87
C VAL A 71 -15.62 -12.19 9.73
N ALA A 72 -14.45 -12.10 9.09
CA ALA A 72 -14.06 -12.91 7.95
C ALA A 72 -13.07 -14.03 8.32
N GLU A 73 -12.71 -14.19 9.60
CA GLU A 73 -11.75 -15.20 10.07
C GLU A 73 -12.16 -16.61 9.65
N GLN A 74 -13.45 -16.94 9.76
CA GLN A 74 -13.99 -18.25 9.38
C GLN A 74 -13.83 -18.57 7.89
N PHE A 75 -13.74 -17.56 7.02
CA PHE A 75 -13.61 -17.73 5.57
C PHE A 75 -12.16 -17.62 5.09
N THR A 76 -11.38 -16.76 5.74
CA THR A 76 -9.99 -16.44 5.34
C THR A 76 -8.95 -17.28 6.08
N ASN A 77 -9.36 -17.99 7.13
CA ASN A 77 -8.48 -18.76 8.03
C ASN A 77 -7.29 -17.94 8.56
N SER A 78 -7.46 -16.62 8.65
CA SER A 78 -6.47 -15.64 9.07
C SER A 78 -7.08 -14.80 10.18
N PRO A 79 -6.40 -14.63 11.34
CA PRO A 79 -6.94 -13.85 12.44
C PRO A 79 -7.11 -12.38 12.03
N GLY A 80 -8.23 -11.80 12.41
CA GLY A 80 -8.56 -10.41 12.19
C GLY A 80 -7.59 -9.49 12.90
N LYS A 81 -7.40 -8.31 12.33
CA LYS A 81 -6.48 -7.30 12.85
C LYS A 81 -7.21 -6.00 13.05
N PHE A 82 -6.93 -5.31 14.15
CA PHE A 82 -7.28 -3.91 14.34
C PHE A 82 -6.00 -3.09 14.15
N VAL A 83 -6.06 -2.03 13.34
CA VAL A 83 -4.91 -1.18 13.04
C VAL A 83 -5.24 0.22 13.52
N GLU A 84 -4.39 0.75 14.38
CA GLU A 84 -4.55 2.11 14.90
C GLU A 84 -4.34 3.15 13.80
N LEU A 85 -4.96 4.32 13.97
CA LEU A 85 -4.85 5.41 12.99
C LEU A 85 -3.39 5.87 12.82
N ALA A 86 -2.67 6.02 13.93
CA ALA A 86 -1.26 6.44 13.92
C ALA A 86 -0.38 5.44 13.17
N ASP A 87 -0.61 4.13 13.36
CA ASP A 87 0.12 3.08 12.66
C ASP A 87 -0.19 3.06 11.18
N THR A 88 -1.45 3.28 10.80
CA THR A 88 -1.84 3.42 9.39
C THR A 88 -1.07 4.55 8.73
N ILE A 89 -1.08 5.74 9.31
CA ILE A 89 -0.41 6.93 8.75
C ILE A 89 1.10 6.68 8.64
N ARG A 90 1.74 6.17 9.69
CA ARG A 90 3.18 5.86 9.72
C ARG A 90 3.55 4.82 8.66
N SER A 91 2.76 3.76 8.54
CA SER A 91 3.00 2.67 7.59
C SER A 91 2.94 3.16 6.14
N PHE A 92 1.87 3.88 5.77
CA PHE A 92 1.72 4.42 4.42
C PHE A 92 2.77 5.49 4.09
N LYS A 93 3.17 6.30 5.07
CA LYS A 93 4.25 7.28 4.90
C LYS A 93 5.57 6.60 4.49
N GLY A 94 5.98 5.55 5.20
CA GLY A 94 7.22 4.84 4.88
C GLY A 94 7.15 4.11 3.53
N ILE A 95 5.99 3.56 3.15
CA ILE A 95 5.80 2.93 1.83
C ILE A 95 5.96 3.97 0.70
N VAL A 96 5.32 5.13 0.83
CA VAL A 96 5.41 6.21 -0.17
C VAL A 96 6.82 6.79 -0.24
N ALA A 97 7.51 6.92 0.89
CA ALA A 97 8.89 7.39 0.98
C ALA A 97 9.92 6.40 0.40
N GLY A 98 9.53 5.13 0.19
CA GLY A 98 10.40 4.09 -0.36
C GLY A 98 11.21 3.32 0.67
N GLU A 99 10.94 3.49 1.96
CA GLU A 99 11.66 2.80 3.05
C GLU A 99 11.54 1.28 2.94
N TYR A 100 10.46 0.79 2.32
CA TYR A 100 10.14 -0.63 2.17
C TYR A 100 10.24 -1.12 0.71
N ASP A 101 11.01 -0.43 -0.13
CA ASP A 101 11.17 -0.81 -1.54
C ASP A 101 11.84 -2.18 -1.74
N HIS A 102 12.69 -2.58 -0.79
CA HIS A 102 13.37 -3.87 -0.77
C HIS A 102 12.45 -5.06 -0.42
N LEU A 103 11.25 -4.82 0.13
CA LEU A 103 10.32 -5.89 0.48
C LEU A 103 9.51 -6.38 -0.73
N PRO A 104 9.22 -7.69 -0.83
CA PRO A 104 8.41 -8.23 -1.93
C PRO A 104 6.94 -7.80 -1.79
N GLU A 105 6.24 -7.62 -2.93
CA GLU A 105 4.83 -7.21 -2.95
C GLU A 105 3.91 -8.14 -2.14
N ALA A 106 4.20 -9.44 -2.13
CA ALA A 106 3.42 -10.45 -1.42
C ALA A 106 3.41 -10.27 0.11
N ALA A 107 4.42 -9.58 0.65
CA ALA A 107 4.51 -9.29 2.08
C ALA A 107 3.44 -8.30 2.56
N PHE A 108 2.95 -7.44 1.66
CA PHE A 108 1.94 -6.41 1.98
C PHE A 108 0.49 -6.91 1.89
N TYR A 109 0.27 -8.18 1.53
CA TYR A 109 -1.08 -8.71 1.36
C TYR A 109 -1.62 -9.31 2.66
N MET A 110 -2.85 -8.93 3.05
CA MET A 110 -3.57 -9.45 4.22
C MET A 110 -2.73 -9.36 5.50
N VAL A 111 -2.23 -8.16 5.79
CA VAL A 111 -1.46 -7.82 7.00
C VAL A 111 -2.10 -6.61 7.68
N GLY A 112 -1.85 -6.43 8.98
CA GLY A 112 -2.32 -5.27 9.73
C GLY A 112 -1.37 -4.07 9.63
N THR A 113 -0.28 -4.11 10.38
CA THR A 113 0.72 -3.02 10.42
C THR A 113 1.90 -3.30 9.49
N ILE A 114 2.78 -2.31 9.33
CA ILE A 114 3.99 -2.47 8.53
C ILE A 114 4.97 -3.47 9.12
N GLU A 115 5.00 -3.63 10.45
CA GLU A 115 5.83 -4.63 11.12
C GLU A 115 5.44 -6.05 10.70
N GLU A 116 4.14 -6.33 10.59
CA GLU A 116 3.66 -7.62 10.09
C GLU A 116 4.05 -7.87 8.64
N ALA A 117 4.11 -6.81 7.81
CA ALA A 117 4.61 -6.91 6.45
C ALA A 117 6.11 -7.27 6.45
N VAL A 118 6.92 -6.65 7.31
CA VAL A 118 8.35 -6.96 7.46
C VAL A 118 8.56 -8.41 7.92
N GLU A 119 7.83 -8.85 8.95
CA GLU A 119 7.90 -10.23 9.44
C GLU A 119 7.49 -11.24 8.36
N LYS A 120 6.44 -10.92 7.59
CA LYS A 120 6.00 -11.77 6.49
C LYS A 120 7.02 -11.84 5.37
N ALA A 121 7.70 -10.73 5.05
CA ALA A 121 8.79 -10.72 4.08
C ALA A 121 9.96 -11.61 4.52
N GLN A 122 10.33 -11.60 5.79
CA GLN A 122 11.37 -12.47 6.33
C GLN A 122 11.00 -13.95 6.16
N LYS A 123 9.78 -14.34 6.53
CA LYS A 123 9.28 -15.71 6.34
C LYS A 123 9.27 -16.15 4.88
N LEU A 124 8.93 -15.24 3.97
CA LEU A 124 8.97 -15.53 2.52
C LEU A 124 10.40 -15.72 2.01
N ALA A 125 11.37 -14.98 2.56
CA ALA A 125 12.78 -15.12 2.21
C ALA A 125 13.39 -16.43 2.75
N GLU A 126 12.97 -16.88 3.94
CA GLU A 126 13.40 -18.17 4.52
C GLU A 126 12.82 -19.38 3.78
N ALA A 127 11.66 -19.22 3.14
CA ALA A 127 10.97 -20.28 2.41
C ALA A 127 11.41 -20.40 0.92
N ALA A 128 12.22 -19.46 0.43
CA ALA A 128 12.72 -19.39 -0.95
C ALA A 128 14.13 -20.00 -1.07
#